data_AF-A6G4J6-F1
#
_entry.id   AF-A6G4J6-F1
#
_cell.length_a   1.000
_cell.length_b   1.000
_cell.length_c   1.000
_cell.angle_alpha   90.00
_cell.angle_beta   90.00
_cell.angle_gamma   90.00
#
_symmetry.space_group_name_H-M   'P 1'
#
loop_
_entity.id
_entity.type
_entity.pdbx_description
1 polymer ?
#
loop_
_entity_poly.entity_id
_entity_poly.type
_entity_poly.pdbx_seq_one_letter_code
_entity_poly.pdbx_strand_id
1 'polypeptide(L)'
;MDANRPKPPDLQGSKAVVVVLVTVLLLIVGGYWGWTQNGPLGAMLGVMLGAALGALIYTVVRVSDHSNRIAEPSAPDVRELPPDQALQVLSALMNAAASASESGASFSLGLLGEIAAARDKASKKGDIEGAIKELKRLAEEHPRSSAVSAELSRVHRMAGDEEAAKKAASEALYLALRGGMNGLALQLFAEFDGAEELTLEGSYWEQLARILDHADKPEDAAKCRARAGGGSESE
;
A
#
# COMPACT_ATOMS: atom_id res chain seq x y z
N MET A 1 0.17 -6.98 -54.81
CA MET A 1 0.81 -5.72 -54.36
C MET A 1 -0.21 -4.96 -53.54
N ASP A 2 0.23 -4.54 -52.35
CA ASP A 2 -0.37 -3.58 -51.41
C ASP A 2 -1.67 -3.89 -50.69
N ALA A 3 -1.54 -4.49 -49.49
CA ALA A 3 -2.41 -4.21 -48.35
C ALA A 3 -1.70 -4.54 -47.01
N ASN A 4 -0.53 -3.96 -46.77
CA ASN A 4 0.08 -3.94 -45.44
C ASN A 4 0.27 -2.48 -45.00
N ARG A 5 -0.84 -1.82 -44.66
CA ARG A 5 -0.79 -0.52 -43.97
C ARG A 5 -0.71 -0.81 -42.47
N PRO A 6 0.35 -0.37 -41.76
CA PRO A 6 0.35 -0.42 -40.31
C PRO A 6 -0.77 0.49 -39.78
N LYS A 7 -1.68 -0.10 -39.01
CA LYS A 7 -2.72 0.61 -38.27
C LYS A 7 -2.01 1.58 -37.29
N PRO A 8 -2.34 2.88 -37.26
CA PRO A 8 -1.71 3.79 -36.32
C PRO A 8 -2.05 3.35 -34.88
N PRO A 9 -1.11 3.49 -33.92
CA PRO A 9 -1.38 3.14 -32.54
C PRO A 9 -2.55 3.98 -32.02
N ASP A 10 -3.59 3.31 -31.51
CA ASP A 10 -4.70 3.95 -30.82
C ASP A 10 -4.14 4.73 -29.62
N LEU A 11 -4.08 6.06 -29.78
CA LEU A 11 -3.67 7.03 -28.74
C LEU A 11 -4.83 7.36 -27.79
N GLN A 12 -5.82 6.46 -27.66
CA GLN A 12 -6.91 6.60 -26.71
C GLN A 12 -6.57 5.85 -25.43
N GLY A 13 -6.15 6.59 -24.40
CA GLY A 13 -6.15 6.11 -23.01
C GLY A 13 -4.79 5.90 -22.34
N SER A 14 -3.66 6.20 -23.00
CA SER A 14 -2.38 6.14 -22.30
C SER A 14 -2.24 7.33 -21.37
N LYS A 15 -2.22 7.09 -20.06
CA LYS A 15 -1.98 8.09 -18.99
C LYS A 15 -0.80 9.03 -19.30
N ALA A 16 0.19 8.56 -20.06
CA ALA A 16 1.31 9.35 -20.56
C ALA A 16 0.87 10.54 -21.42
N VAL A 17 -0.17 10.40 -22.26
CA VAL A 17 -0.71 11.49 -23.08
C VAL A 17 -1.34 12.57 -22.21
N VAL A 18 -2.06 12.17 -21.16
CA VAL A 18 -2.67 13.12 -20.20
C VAL A 18 -1.58 13.90 -19.47
N VAL A 19 -0.51 13.23 -19.01
CA VAL A 19 0.61 13.89 -18.32
C VAL A 19 1.33 14.89 -19.23
N VAL A 20 1.59 14.53 -20.49
CA VAL A 20 2.20 15.43 -21.47
C VAL A 20 1.30 16.64 -21.72
N LEU A 21 -0.01 16.41 -21.88
CA LEU A 21 -0.97 17.48 -22.18
C LEU A 21 -1.12 18.45 -21.00
N VAL A 22 -1.20 17.94 -19.77
CA VAL A 22 -1.21 18.75 -18.54
C VAL A 22 0.08 19.54 -18.38
N THR A 23 1.24 18.94 -18.67
CA THR A 23 2.54 19.62 -18.57
C THR A 23 2.64 20.76 -19.59
N VAL A 24 2.21 20.54 -20.83
CA VAL A 24 2.17 21.59 -21.86
C VAL A 24 1.23 22.72 -21.45
N LEU A 25 0.07 22.39 -20.87
CA LEU A 25 -0.90 23.39 -20.40
C LEU A 25 -0.32 24.25 -19.26
N LEU A 26 0.40 23.63 -18.32
CA LEU A 26 1.10 24.34 -17.24
C LEU A 26 2.22 25.26 -17.75
N LEU A 27 2.95 24.85 -18.80
CA LEU A 27 3.97 25.70 -19.42
C LEU A 27 3.37 26.93 -20.12
N ILE A 28 2.26 26.75 -20.83
CA ILE A 28 1.57 27.83 -21.54
C ILE A 28 0.95 28.82 -20.53
N VAL A 29 0.25 28.31 -19.52
CA VAL A 29 -0.40 29.15 -18.50
C VAL A 29 0.64 29.85 -17.63
N GLY A 30 1.69 29.15 -17.20
CA GLY A 30 2.77 29.73 -16.42
C GLY A 30 3.53 30.81 -17.18
N GLY A 31 3.89 30.56 -18.45
CA GLY A 31 4.57 31.52 -19.31
C GLY A 31 3.72 32.76 -19.59
N TYR A 32 2.43 32.58 -19.91
CA TYR A 32 1.50 33.68 -20.15
C TYR A 32 1.29 34.53 -18.90
N TRP A 33 1.04 33.90 -17.76
CA TRP A 33 0.82 34.63 -16.51
C TRP A 33 2.07 35.37 -16.04
N GLY A 34 3.24 34.74 -16.16
CA GLY A 34 4.53 35.36 -15.91
C GLY A 34 4.79 36.58 -16.79
N TRP A 35 4.44 36.51 -18.08
CA TRP A 35 4.54 37.65 -18.99
C TRP A 35 3.67 38.83 -18.52
N THR A 36 2.41 38.55 -18.16
CA THR A 36 1.44 39.61 -17.82
C THR A 36 1.82 40.40 -16.56
N GLN A 37 2.50 39.78 -15.58
CA GLN A 37 2.87 40.48 -14.34
C GLN A 37 4.26 41.10 -14.38
N ASN A 38 5.26 40.40 -14.93
CA ASN A 38 6.67 40.78 -14.78
C ASN A 38 7.42 40.83 -16.13
N GLY A 39 6.68 40.89 -17.24
CA GLY A 39 7.26 40.96 -18.58
C GLY A 39 8.11 39.73 -18.94
N PRO A 40 9.17 39.88 -19.76
CA PRO A 40 9.91 38.75 -20.31
C PRO A 40 10.65 37.92 -19.24
N LEU A 41 11.08 38.55 -18.14
CA LEU A 41 11.69 37.84 -17.00
C LEU A 41 10.66 36.98 -16.25
N GLY A 42 9.44 37.48 -16.10
CA GLY A 42 8.33 36.71 -15.54
C GLY A 42 7.95 35.50 -16.38
N ALA A 43 7.96 35.64 -17.71
CA ALA A 43 7.68 34.53 -18.63
C ALA A 43 8.69 33.38 -18.46
N MET A 44 9.98 33.69 -18.31
CA MET A 44 11.02 32.68 -18.04
C MET A 44 10.80 31.96 -16.71
N LEU A 45 10.48 32.70 -15.64
CA LEU A 45 10.18 32.11 -14.33
C LEU A 45 8.94 31.22 -14.37
N GLY A 46 7.89 31.65 -15.07
CA GLY A 46 6.67 30.86 -15.25
C GLY A 46 6.90 29.55 -15.99
N VAL A 47 7.75 29.55 -17.02
CA VAL A 47 8.15 28.35 -17.77
C VAL A 47 8.97 27.41 -16.88
N MET A 48 9.94 27.93 -16.12
CA MET A 48 10.73 27.13 -15.16
C MET A 48 9.84 26.47 -14.10
N LEU A 49 8.87 27.22 -13.56
CA LEU A 49 7.91 26.70 -12.58
C LEU A 49 7.01 25.62 -13.18
N GLY A 50 6.51 25.85 -14.40
CA GLY A 50 5.70 24.87 -15.13
C GLY A 50 6.45 23.58 -15.42
N ALA A 51 7.74 23.67 -15.79
CA ALA A 51 8.60 22.50 -16.01
C ALA A 51 8.84 21.71 -14.71
N ALA A 52 9.09 22.40 -13.60
CA ALA A 52 9.28 21.76 -12.28
C ALA A 52 8.01 21.04 -11.82
N LEU A 53 6.84 21.66 -11.97
CA LEU A 53 5.55 21.05 -11.66
C LEU A 53 5.23 19.86 -12.58
N GLY A 54 5.53 19.97 -13.88
CA GLY A 54 5.39 18.86 -14.83
C GLY A 54 6.25 17.66 -14.47
N ALA A 55 7.51 17.88 -14.09
CA ALA A 55 8.42 16.83 -13.64
C ALA A 55 7.93 16.15 -12.35
N LEU A 56 7.35 16.93 -11.42
CA LEU A 56 6.75 16.42 -10.18
C LEU A 56 5.55 15.51 -10.51
N ILE A 57 4.61 15.98 -11.33
CA ILE A 57 3.43 15.21 -11.75
C ILE A 57 3.85 13.92 -12.45
N TYR A 58 4.82 13.99 -13.36
CA TYR A 58 5.37 12.81 -14.04
C TYR A 58 5.94 11.79 -13.05
N THR A 59 6.65 12.27 -12.01
CA THR A 59 7.23 11.40 -10.98
C THR A 59 6.14 10.71 -10.16
N VAL A 60 5.10 11.44 -9.76
CA VAL A 60 3.95 10.88 -9.01
C VAL A 60 3.23 9.82 -9.85
N VAL A 61 2.96 10.10 -11.12
CA VAL A 61 2.30 9.13 -12.02
C VAL A 61 3.17 7.89 -12.23
N ARG A 62 4.48 8.07 -12.46
CA ARG A 62 5.43 6.96 -12.64
C ARG A 62 5.51 6.07 -11.39
N VAL A 63 5.50 6.67 -10.19
CA VAL A 63 5.48 5.92 -8.92
C VAL A 63 4.15 5.19 -8.75
N SER A 64 3.02 5.82 -9.08
CA SER A 64 1.70 5.18 -8.99
C SER A 64 1.54 3.98 -9.93
N ASP A 65 2.11 4.06 -11.14
CA ASP A 65 2.10 2.94 -12.09
C ASP A 65 3.06 1.81 -11.65
N HIS A 66 4.11 2.11 -10.87
CA HIS A 66 4.92 1.07 -10.22
C HIS A 66 4.16 0.38 -9.09
N SER A 67 3.37 1.11 -8.30
CA SER A 67 2.53 0.52 -7.24
C SER A 67 1.45 -0.41 -7.81
N ASN A 68 0.84 -0.06 -8.95
CA ASN A 68 -0.19 -0.89 -9.59
C ASN A 68 0.36 -2.15 -10.28
N ARG A 69 1.66 -2.24 -10.56
CA ARG A 69 2.30 -3.45 -11.13
C ARG A 69 2.68 -4.50 -10.08
N ILE A 70 2.52 -4.20 -8.80
CA ILE A 70 2.75 -5.17 -7.71
C ILE A 70 1.53 -6.10 -7.54
N ALA A 71 0.40 -5.79 -8.20
CA ALA A 71 -0.75 -6.67 -8.34
C ALA A 71 -0.61 -7.60 -9.59
N GLU A 72 0.31 -8.57 -9.49
CA GLU A 72 0.49 -9.78 -10.34
C GLU A 72 0.82 -9.64 -11.86
N PRO A 73 1.71 -10.50 -12.39
CA PRO A 73 1.69 -11.95 -12.27
C PRO A 73 2.82 -12.55 -11.41
N SER A 74 2.56 -13.77 -10.96
CA SER A 74 3.41 -14.63 -10.12
C SER A 74 4.89 -14.54 -10.46
N ALA A 75 5.72 -14.49 -9.42
CA ALA A 75 7.17 -14.58 -9.53
C ALA A 75 7.56 -15.74 -10.47
N PRO A 76 8.53 -15.55 -11.40
CA PRO A 76 9.06 -16.64 -12.21
C PRO A 76 9.50 -17.79 -11.31
N ASP A 77 9.05 -19.02 -11.60
CA ASP A 77 9.46 -20.20 -10.84
C ASP A 77 10.99 -20.36 -10.94
N VAL A 78 11.68 -20.15 -9.82
CA VAL A 78 13.15 -20.16 -9.71
C VAL A 78 13.73 -21.54 -10.03
N ARG A 79 12.87 -22.56 -10.12
CA ARG A 79 13.25 -23.93 -10.53
C ARG A 79 13.56 -24.08 -12.01
N GLU A 80 13.25 -23.09 -12.85
CA GLU A 80 13.47 -23.15 -14.30
C GLU A 80 14.65 -22.29 -14.79
N LEU A 81 15.38 -21.61 -13.90
CA LEU A 81 16.49 -20.73 -14.29
C LEU A 81 17.84 -21.47 -14.38
N PRO A 82 18.67 -21.19 -15.42
CA PRO A 82 20.06 -21.61 -15.43
C PRO A 82 20.82 -21.04 -14.22
N PRO A 83 21.79 -21.78 -13.65
CA PRO A 83 22.44 -21.43 -12.37
C PRO A 83 23.11 -20.04 -12.36
N ASP A 84 23.56 -19.55 -13.52
CA ASP A 84 24.21 -18.24 -13.65
C ASP A 84 23.22 -17.07 -13.48
N GLN A 85 21.94 -17.26 -13.83
CA GLN A 85 20.90 -16.23 -13.69
C GLN A 85 20.35 -16.16 -12.27
N ALA A 86 20.29 -17.31 -11.57
CA ALA A 86 19.89 -17.35 -10.17
C ALA A 86 20.86 -16.55 -9.27
N LEU A 87 22.16 -16.63 -9.55
CA LEU A 87 23.18 -15.86 -8.81
C LEU A 87 23.10 -14.36 -9.09
N GLN A 88 22.75 -13.94 -10.31
CA GLN A 88 22.55 -12.54 -10.64
C GLN A 88 21.32 -11.95 -9.95
N VAL A 89 20.22 -12.70 -9.90
CA VAL A 89 19.00 -12.30 -9.18
C VAL A 89 19.27 -12.21 -7.69
N LEU A 90 20.00 -13.18 -7.11
CA LEU A 90 20.40 -13.18 -5.70
C LEU A 90 21.30 -11.97 -5.37
N SER A 91 22.26 -11.66 -6.24
CA SER A 91 23.16 -10.51 -6.07
C SER A 91 22.42 -9.18 -6.18
N ALA A 92 21.50 -9.05 -7.15
CA ALA A 92 20.67 -7.85 -7.31
C ALA A 92 19.75 -7.63 -6.09
N LEU A 93 19.16 -8.69 -5.54
CA LEU A 93 18.37 -8.64 -4.31
C LEU A 93 19.21 -8.21 -3.11
N MET A 94 20.42 -8.75 -2.96
CA MET A 94 21.31 -8.43 -1.85
C MET A 94 21.79 -6.98 -1.89
N ASN A 95 22.04 -6.45 -3.10
CA ASN A 95 22.49 -5.07 -3.30
C ASN A 95 21.33 -4.06 -3.13
N ALA A 96 20.12 -4.42 -3.55
CA ALA A 96 18.90 -3.64 -3.30
C ALA A 96 18.54 -3.59 -1.80
N ALA A 97 18.74 -4.70 -1.08
CA ALA A 97 18.55 -4.75 0.37
C ALA A 97 19.58 -3.90 1.13
N ALA A 98 20.84 -3.88 0.67
CA ALA A 98 21.91 -3.09 1.29
C ALA A 98 21.68 -1.57 1.11
N SER A 99 21.26 -1.15 -0.08
CA SER A 99 21.03 0.27 -0.42
C SER A 99 19.77 0.88 0.22
N ALA A 100 18.80 0.05 0.61
CA ALA A 100 17.64 0.51 1.38
C ALA A 100 17.94 0.73 2.88
N SER A 101 19.07 0.20 3.40
CA SER A 101 19.31 0.07 4.85
C SER A 101 19.82 1.32 5.57
N GLU A 102 20.22 2.40 4.87
CA GLU A 102 21.06 3.44 5.48
C GLU A 102 20.36 4.62 6.18
N SER A 103 19.03 4.78 6.19
CA SER A 103 18.44 5.96 6.88
C SER A 103 17.06 5.81 7.54
N GLY A 104 16.55 4.59 7.70
CA GLY A 104 15.29 4.37 8.44
C GLY A 104 14.67 2.98 8.25
N ALA A 105 15.14 2.22 7.25
CA ALA A 105 14.67 0.87 6.99
C ALA A 105 15.28 -0.19 7.93
N SER A 106 16.42 0.08 8.58
CA SER A 106 17.10 -0.92 9.42
C SER A 106 16.27 -1.34 10.65
N PHE A 107 15.50 -0.43 11.25
CA PHE A 107 14.61 -0.74 12.37
C PHE A 107 13.33 -1.47 11.93
N SER A 108 12.76 -1.08 10.78
CA SER A 108 11.56 -1.71 10.21
C SER A 108 11.86 -3.12 9.68
N LEU A 109 13.04 -3.35 9.09
CA LEU A 109 13.46 -4.68 8.65
C LEU A 109 13.70 -5.62 9.84
N GLY A 110 14.21 -5.11 10.96
CA GLY A 110 14.38 -5.87 12.20
C GLY A 110 13.05 -6.37 12.77
N LEU A 111 12.09 -5.46 12.96
CA LEU A 111 10.76 -5.81 13.45
C LEU A 111 10.03 -6.79 12.53
N LEU A 112 10.05 -6.56 11.21
CA LEU A 112 9.43 -7.49 10.26
C LEU A 112 10.10 -8.87 10.29
N GLY A 113 11.41 -8.92 10.50
CA GLY A 113 12.15 -10.17 10.72
C GLY A 113 11.72 -10.90 11.99
N GLU A 114 11.54 -10.19 13.09
CA GLU A 114 11.08 -10.77 14.37
C GLU A 114 9.62 -11.26 14.28
N ILE A 115 8.73 -10.52 13.62
CA ILE A 115 7.35 -10.96 13.32
C ILE A 115 7.38 -12.23 12.46
N ALA A 116 8.19 -12.27 11.41
CA ALA A 116 8.32 -13.45 10.55
C ALA A 116 8.86 -14.67 11.31
N ALA A 117 9.82 -14.46 12.22
CA ALA A 117 10.35 -15.51 13.08
C ALA A 117 9.29 -16.06 14.04
N ALA A 118 8.45 -15.21 14.62
CA ALA A 118 7.34 -15.64 15.46
C ALA A 118 6.29 -16.42 14.66
N ARG A 119 5.94 -15.96 13.46
CA ARG A 119 5.05 -16.70 12.54
C ARG A 119 5.60 -18.08 12.20
N ASP A 120 6.90 -18.17 11.90
CA ASP A 120 7.55 -19.45 11.60
C ASP A 120 7.56 -20.40 12.81
N LYS A 121 7.67 -19.88 14.04
CA LYS A 121 7.49 -20.70 15.26
C LYS A 121 6.08 -21.30 15.32
N ALA A 122 5.03 -20.51 15.10
CA ALA A 122 3.65 -20.98 15.10
C ALA A 122 3.37 -21.98 13.97
N SER A 123 3.73 -21.62 12.73
CA SER A 123 3.31 -22.35 11.52
C SER A 123 4.20 -23.55 11.16
N LYS A 124 5.52 -23.43 11.30
CA LYS A 124 6.45 -24.49 10.88
C LYS A 124 6.86 -25.39 12.05
N LYS A 125 7.03 -24.80 13.23
CA LYS A 125 7.48 -25.53 14.43
C LYS A 125 6.32 -25.99 15.31
N GLY A 126 5.10 -25.50 15.07
CA GLY A 126 3.93 -25.79 15.91
C GLY A 126 4.00 -25.16 17.30
N ASP A 127 4.97 -24.27 17.55
CA ASP A 127 5.17 -23.58 18.82
C ASP A 127 4.31 -22.31 18.86
N ILE A 128 3.00 -22.52 18.99
CA ILE A 128 2.01 -21.44 19.02
C ILE A 128 2.17 -20.58 20.28
N GLU A 129 2.36 -21.21 21.45
CA GLU A 129 2.55 -20.49 22.71
C GLU A 129 3.82 -19.61 22.70
N GLY A 130 4.93 -20.15 22.18
CA GLY A 130 6.17 -19.39 22.02
C GLY A 130 6.02 -18.23 21.03
N ALA A 131 5.26 -18.40 19.95
CA ALA A 131 4.95 -17.33 19.00
C ALA A 131 4.10 -16.22 19.64
N ILE A 132 3.04 -16.56 20.39
CA ILE A 132 2.20 -15.59 21.10
C ILE A 132 3.04 -14.81 22.11
N LYS A 133 3.90 -15.49 22.88
CA LYS A 133 4.77 -14.84 23.86
C LYS A 133 5.72 -13.82 23.21
N GLU A 134 6.34 -14.21 22.10
CA GLU A 134 7.24 -13.33 21.33
C GLU A 134 6.48 -12.11 20.79
N LEU A 135 5.32 -12.33 20.17
CA LEU A 135 4.53 -11.26 19.59
C LEU A 135 3.94 -10.31 20.65
N LYS A 136 3.60 -10.80 21.84
CA LYS A 136 3.20 -9.94 22.97
C LYS A 136 4.34 -9.04 23.44
N ARG A 137 5.56 -9.58 23.56
CA ARG A 137 6.76 -8.77 23.84
C ARG A 137 6.94 -7.69 22.78
N LEU A 138 6.84 -8.05 21.50
CA LEU A 138 6.93 -7.11 20.39
C LEU A 138 5.83 -6.04 20.43
N ALA A 139 4.63 -6.38 20.89
CA ALA A 139 3.53 -5.42 21.01
C ALA A 139 3.81 -4.40 22.14
N GLU A 140 4.44 -4.83 23.23
CA GLU A 140 4.87 -3.95 24.31
C GLU A 140 6.01 -3.00 23.86
N GLU A 141 6.96 -3.50 23.08
CA GLU A 141 8.07 -2.71 22.52
C GLU A 141 7.63 -1.77 21.39
N HIS A 142 6.62 -2.18 20.61
CA HIS A 142 6.12 -1.47 19.44
C HIS A 142 4.60 -1.30 19.47
N PRO A 143 4.04 -0.52 20.42
CA PRO A 143 2.60 -0.42 20.67
C PRO A 143 1.80 0.24 19.54
N ARG A 144 2.48 0.78 18.52
CA ARG A 144 1.85 1.38 17.34
C ARG A 144 1.99 0.53 16.08
N SER A 145 2.57 -0.66 16.19
CA SER A 145 2.78 -1.54 15.04
C SER A 145 1.52 -2.35 14.75
N SER A 146 0.77 -1.93 13.72
CA SER A 146 -0.37 -2.71 13.22
C SER A 146 0.04 -4.10 12.74
N ALA A 147 1.28 -4.27 12.27
CA ALA A 147 1.79 -5.56 11.79
C ALA A 147 1.94 -6.58 12.92
N VAL A 148 2.36 -6.14 14.12
CA VAL A 148 2.46 -7.02 15.29
C VAL A 148 1.07 -7.47 15.72
N SER A 149 0.12 -6.54 15.86
CA SER A 149 -1.27 -6.87 16.22
C SER A 149 -1.96 -7.75 15.17
N ALA A 150 -1.68 -7.52 13.87
CA ALA A 150 -2.20 -8.36 12.79
C ALA A 150 -1.68 -9.80 12.89
N GLU A 151 -0.39 -9.97 13.20
CA GLU A 151 0.18 -11.31 13.33
C GLU A 151 -0.26 -11.99 14.63
N LEU A 152 -0.42 -11.25 15.74
CA LEU A 152 -1.05 -11.76 16.96
C LEU A 152 -2.43 -12.34 16.67
N SER A 153 -3.25 -11.62 15.90
CA SER A 153 -4.57 -12.08 15.48
C SER A 153 -4.51 -13.43 14.77
N ARG A 154 -3.63 -13.57 13.78
CA ARG A 154 -3.47 -14.82 13.01
C ARG A 154 -3.00 -15.98 13.88
N VAL A 155 -2.03 -15.74 14.75
CA VAL A 155 -1.51 -16.78 15.65
C VAL A 155 -2.57 -17.19 16.68
N HIS A 156 -3.39 -16.26 17.18
CA HIS A 156 -4.53 -16.59 18.04
C HIS A 156 -5.59 -17.44 17.32
N ARG A 157 -5.88 -17.18 16.04
CA ARG A 157 -6.74 -18.07 15.23
C ARG A 157 -6.16 -19.47 15.09
N MET A 158 -4.84 -19.58 14.89
CA MET A 158 -4.17 -20.88 14.85
C MET A 158 -4.27 -21.64 16.18
N ALA A 159 -4.32 -20.91 17.30
CA ALA A 159 -4.54 -21.47 18.64
C ALA A 159 -6.00 -21.88 18.89
N GLY A 160 -6.94 -21.51 18.02
CA GLY A 160 -8.38 -21.64 18.23
C GLY A 160 -8.97 -20.63 19.22
N ASP A 161 -8.22 -19.58 19.57
CA ASP A 161 -8.65 -18.50 20.47
C ASP A 161 -9.26 -17.35 19.65
N GLU A 162 -10.49 -17.57 19.19
CA GLU A 162 -11.20 -16.64 18.30
C GLU A 162 -11.45 -15.27 18.95
N GLU A 163 -11.70 -15.23 20.27
CA GLU A 163 -11.93 -13.96 20.98
C GLU A 163 -10.65 -13.12 21.04
N ALA A 164 -9.51 -13.72 21.36
CA ALA A 164 -8.22 -13.02 21.35
C ALA A 164 -7.83 -12.61 19.92
N ALA A 165 -8.14 -13.44 18.93
CA ALA A 165 -7.90 -13.12 17.53
C ALA A 165 -8.66 -11.88 17.08
N LYS A 166 -9.98 -11.81 17.35
CA LYS A 166 -10.84 -10.67 17.02
C LYS A 166 -10.36 -9.39 17.69
N LYS A 167 -9.97 -9.47 18.96
CA LYS A 167 -9.44 -8.32 19.71
C LYS A 167 -8.16 -7.79 19.08
N ALA A 168 -7.21 -8.67 18.78
CA ALA A 168 -5.95 -8.29 18.13
C ALA A 168 -6.18 -7.76 16.70
N ALA A 169 -7.14 -8.32 15.95
CA ALA A 169 -7.50 -7.87 14.61
C ALA A 169 -8.14 -6.48 14.63
N SER A 170 -9.01 -6.22 15.59
CA SER A 170 -9.65 -4.91 15.78
C SER A 170 -8.62 -3.83 16.10
N GLU A 171 -7.65 -4.14 16.99
CA GLU A 171 -6.52 -3.26 17.27
C GLU A 171 -5.63 -3.04 16.06
N ALA A 172 -5.30 -4.10 15.32
CA ALA A 172 -4.50 -4.01 14.10
C ALA A 172 -5.18 -3.14 13.04
N LEU A 173 -6.49 -3.28 12.88
CA LEU A 173 -7.31 -2.52 11.94
C LEU A 173 -7.40 -1.05 12.35
N TYR A 174 -7.60 -0.76 13.64
CA TYR A 174 -7.54 0.59 14.19
C TYR A 174 -6.18 1.26 13.91
N LEU A 175 -5.07 0.57 14.24
CA LEU A 175 -3.72 1.08 13.99
C LEU A 175 -3.44 1.27 12.49
N ALA A 176 -3.93 0.35 11.65
CA ALA A 176 -3.81 0.44 10.20
C ALA A 176 -4.54 1.65 9.62
N LEU A 177 -5.79 1.86 10.01
CA LEU A 177 -6.61 2.99 9.56
C LEU A 177 -6.03 4.32 10.05
N ARG A 178 -5.57 4.38 11.31
CA ARG A 178 -4.91 5.56 11.86
C ARG A 178 -3.57 5.87 11.18
N GLY A 179 -2.82 4.84 10.78
CA GLY A 179 -1.53 4.96 10.11
C GLY A 179 -1.61 5.08 8.58
N GLY A 180 -2.82 5.08 8.00
CA GLY A 180 -3.01 5.14 6.54
C GLY A 180 -2.62 3.86 5.79
N MET A 181 -2.49 2.73 6.49
CA MET A 181 -2.13 1.42 5.92
C MET A 181 -3.36 0.71 5.33
N ASN A 182 -3.98 1.33 4.32
CA ASN A 182 -5.25 0.89 3.75
C ASN A 182 -5.20 -0.55 3.20
N GLY A 183 -4.09 -0.97 2.61
CA GLY A 183 -3.93 -2.34 2.10
C GLY A 183 -4.01 -3.40 3.20
N LEU A 184 -3.35 -3.15 4.35
CA LEU A 184 -3.42 -4.04 5.51
C LEU A 184 -4.82 -4.04 6.12
N ALA A 185 -5.48 -2.89 6.19
CA ALA A 185 -6.84 -2.77 6.69
C ALA A 185 -7.83 -3.59 5.86
N LEU A 186 -7.74 -3.51 4.52
CA LEU A 186 -8.56 -4.30 3.60
C LEU A 186 -8.28 -5.80 3.72
N GLN A 187 -7.00 -6.17 3.86
CA GLN A 187 -6.62 -7.57 4.04
C GLN A 187 -7.20 -8.14 5.35
N LEU A 188 -7.03 -7.45 6.48
CA LEU A 188 -7.57 -7.88 7.77
C LEU A 188 -9.10 -7.96 7.75
N PHE A 189 -9.76 -6.98 7.13
CA PHE A 189 -11.22 -7.00 6.97
C PHE A 189 -11.70 -8.22 6.18
N ALA A 190 -10.98 -8.61 5.12
CA ALA A 190 -11.29 -9.80 4.34
C ALA A 190 -10.97 -11.11 5.09
N GLU A 191 -9.90 -11.14 5.90
CA GLU A 191 -9.53 -12.32 6.71
C GLU A 191 -10.58 -12.69 7.78
N PHE A 192 -11.46 -11.75 8.13
CA PHE A 192 -12.55 -11.88 9.11
C PHE A 192 -13.94 -11.75 8.47
N ASP A 193 -14.07 -12.19 7.21
CA ASP A 193 -15.34 -12.32 6.48
C ASP A 193 -16.28 -11.12 6.58
N GLY A 194 -15.74 -9.91 6.47
CA GLY A 194 -16.58 -8.70 6.41
C GLY A 194 -17.02 -8.18 7.77
N ALA A 195 -16.19 -8.38 8.79
CA ALA A 195 -16.22 -7.68 10.06
C ALA A 195 -17.36 -8.01 11.02
N GLU A 196 -18.11 -9.11 10.82
CA GLU A 196 -19.26 -9.39 11.69
C GLU A 196 -18.91 -9.37 13.19
N GLU A 197 -17.67 -9.75 13.50
CA GLU A 197 -17.18 -9.96 14.85
C GLU A 197 -16.09 -8.95 15.28
N LEU A 198 -15.77 -7.96 14.44
CA LEU A 198 -14.77 -6.94 14.74
C LEU A 198 -15.39 -5.74 15.47
N THR A 199 -14.65 -5.18 16.43
CA THR A 199 -15.08 -4.04 17.25
C THR A 199 -14.26 -2.79 16.89
N LEU A 200 -14.88 -1.87 16.15
CA LEU A 200 -14.30 -0.55 15.83
C LEU A 200 -15.27 0.57 16.21
N GLU A 201 -14.73 1.76 16.43
CA GLU A 201 -15.52 2.99 16.58
C GLU A 201 -16.22 3.37 15.27
N GLY A 202 -17.36 4.06 15.35
CA GLY A 202 -18.13 4.48 14.18
C GLY A 202 -17.33 5.31 13.17
N SER A 203 -16.42 6.16 13.65
CA SER A 203 -15.54 6.97 12.80
C SER A 203 -14.59 6.12 11.94
N TYR A 204 -14.07 5.01 12.49
CA TYR A 204 -13.21 4.06 11.78
C TYR A 204 -13.99 3.16 10.83
N TRP A 205 -15.24 2.80 11.17
CA TRP A 205 -16.14 2.13 10.22
C TRP A 205 -16.40 2.98 8.98
N GLU A 206 -16.65 4.27 9.16
CA GLU A 206 -16.87 5.20 8.05
C GLU A 206 -15.59 5.39 7.21
N GLN A 207 -14.42 5.44 7.86
CA GLN A 207 -13.15 5.49 7.16
C GLN A 207 -12.90 4.23 6.33
N LEU A 208 -13.18 3.05 6.89
CA LEU A 208 -13.04 1.77 6.20
C LEU A 208 -14.02 1.66 5.03
N ALA A 209 -15.26 2.13 5.19
CA ALA A 209 -16.25 2.18 4.12
C ALA A 209 -15.76 2.99 2.91
N ARG A 210 -15.15 4.17 3.14
CA ARG A 210 -14.55 4.97 2.06
C ARG A 210 -13.42 4.24 1.36
N ILE A 211 -12.58 3.52 2.11
CA ILE A 211 -11.48 2.73 1.53
C ILE A 211 -12.03 1.58 0.67
N LEU A 212 -13.09 0.91 1.13
CA LEU A 212 -13.74 -0.19 0.40
C LEU A 212 -14.43 0.28 -0.88
N ASP A 213 -15.08 1.45 -0.88
CA ASP A 213 -15.62 2.08 -2.09
C ASP A 213 -14.53 2.33 -3.13
N HIS A 214 -13.38 2.88 -2.71
CA HIS A 214 -12.24 3.08 -3.60
C HIS A 214 -11.61 1.78 -4.10
N ALA A 215 -11.80 0.68 -3.37
CA ALA A 215 -11.35 -0.66 -3.75
C ALA A 215 -12.41 -1.42 -4.58
N ASP A 216 -13.48 -0.76 -5.03
CA ASP A 216 -14.59 -1.33 -5.81
C ASP A 216 -15.32 -2.47 -5.08
N LYS A 217 -15.47 -2.33 -3.76
CA LYS A 217 -16.22 -3.24 -2.87
C LYS A 217 -17.43 -2.55 -2.22
N PRO A 218 -18.44 -2.12 -3.01
CA PRO A 218 -19.54 -1.29 -2.51
C PRO A 218 -20.44 -2.02 -1.51
N GLU A 219 -20.60 -3.34 -1.63
CA GLU A 219 -21.41 -4.14 -0.69
C GLU A 219 -20.78 -4.15 0.71
N ASP A 220 -19.47 -4.36 0.80
CA ASP A 220 -18.75 -4.33 2.07
C ASP A 220 -18.69 -2.92 2.66
N ALA A 221 -18.56 -1.90 1.80
CA ALA A 221 -18.64 -0.51 2.22
C ALA A 221 -20.01 -0.18 2.83
N ALA A 222 -21.11 -0.65 2.23
CA ALA A 222 -22.46 -0.47 2.78
C ALA A 222 -22.62 -1.13 4.16
N LYS A 223 -22.07 -2.34 4.35
CA LYS A 223 -22.05 -3.01 5.67
C LYS A 223 -21.29 -2.18 6.71
N CYS A 224 -20.14 -1.62 6.33
CA CYS A 224 -19.37 -0.75 7.22
C CYS A 224 -20.13 0.52 7.63
N ARG A 225 -20.81 1.19 6.68
CA ARG A 225 -21.65 2.37 6.97
C ARG A 225 -22.81 2.06 7.90
N ALA A 226 -23.48 0.93 7.70
CA ALA A 226 -24.56 0.50 8.58
C ALA A 226 -24.07 0.35 10.03
N ARG A 227 -22.84 -0.15 10.24
CA ARG A 227 -22.21 -0.23 11.55
C ARG A 227 -21.78 1.12 12.11
N ALA A 228 -21.30 2.02 11.26
CA ALA A 228 -20.97 3.39 11.68
C ALA A 228 -22.19 4.13 12.27
N GLY A 229 -23.37 3.96 11.65
CA GLY A 229 -24.62 4.59 12.08
C GLY A 229 -25.32 3.91 13.27
N GLY A 230 -25.08 2.62 13.50
CA GLY A 230 -25.68 1.89 14.63
C GLY A 230 -25.08 2.19 16.00
N GLY A 231 -23.93 2.88 16.04
CA GLY A 231 -23.24 3.25 17.29
C GLY A 231 -23.67 4.59 17.90
N SER A 232 -24.55 5.36 17.26
CA SER A 232 -24.97 6.70 17.73
C SER A 232 -26.30 6.72 18.48
N GLU A 233 -26.88 5.56 18.83
CA GLU A 233 -28.13 5.48 19.63
C GLU A 233 -27.90 5.08 21.09
N SER A 234 -26.65 5.10 21.59
CA SER A 234 -26.32 4.77 22.97
C SER A 234 -25.42 5.80 23.66
N GLU A 235 -25.81 7.07 23.63
CA GLU A 235 -25.37 8.11 24.58
C GLU A 235 -26.59 8.82 25.20
#